data_AF-A0A6L9YDB1-F1
#
_entry.id   AF-A0A6L9YDB1-F1
#
_cell.length_a   1.000
_cell.length_b   1.000
_cell.length_c   1.000
_cell.angle_alpha   90.00
_cell.angle_beta   90.00
_cell.angle_gamma   90.00
#
_symmetry.space_group_name_H-M   'P 1'
#
loop_
_entity.id
_entity.type
_entity.pdbx_description
1 polymer ?
#
loop_
_entity_poly.entity_id
_entity_poly.type
_entity_poly.pdbx_seq_one_letter_code
_entity_poly.pdbx_strand_id
1 'polypeptide(L)'
;MISLNSPAFLSLNKSTEVGNKVTDADDIQVSNHQQWNHKGGWKNLLNNFRLLIQPIMMLWIIFPWLYILPNSNLLLGLNQLISEINQYQFFFNSG
;
A
#
# COMPACT_ATOMS: atom_id res chain seq x y z
N MET A 1 -25.60 10.15 16.95
CA MET A 1 -25.60 9.50 15.63
C MET A 1 -25.29 10.58 14.60
N ILE A 2 -24.14 10.52 13.93
CA ILE A 2 -23.77 11.53 12.92
C ILE A 2 -24.32 11.04 11.57
N SER A 3 -25.21 11.82 10.97
CA SER A 3 -25.82 11.50 9.68
C SER A 3 -24.86 11.83 8.53
N LEU A 4 -24.59 10.85 7.68
CA LEU A 4 -23.72 10.96 6.50
C LEU A 4 -24.36 11.74 5.34
N ASN A 5 -25.59 12.24 5.51
CA ASN A 5 -26.29 13.07 4.51
C ASN A 5 -25.96 14.57 4.62
N SER A 6 -24.98 14.96 5.43
CA SER A 6 -24.55 16.35 5.48
C SER A 6 -23.91 16.76 4.14
N PRO A 7 -24.22 17.97 3.61
CA PRO A 7 -23.68 18.47 2.34
C PRO A 7 -22.16 18.42 2.25
N ALA A 8 -21.46 18.58 3.39
CA ALA A 8 -20.00 18.52 3.48
C ALA A 8 -19.43 17.11 3.16
N PHE A 9 -20.19 16.04 3.43
CA PHE A 9 -19.77 14.68 3.10
C PHE A 9 -20.18 14.26 1.69
N LEU A 10 -21.29 14.81 1.17
CA LEU A 10 -21.70 14.61 -0.22
C LEU A 10 -20.74 15.27 -1.21
N SER A 11 -20.19 16.44 -0.87
CA SER A 11 -19.18 17.10 -1.69
C SER A 11 -17.87 16.31 -1.77
N LEU A 12 -17.47 15.59 -0.71
CA LEU A 12 -16.33 14.67 -0.73
C LEU A 12 -16.56 13.49 -1.69
N ASN A 13 -17.77 12.92 -1.70
CA ASN A 13 -18.10 11.83 -2.63
C ASN A 13 -18.07 12.30 -4.09
N LYS A 14 -18.59 13.50 -4.37
CA LYS A 14 -18.58 14.11 -5.70
C LYS A 14 -17.17 14.52 -6.16
N SER A 15 -16.33 14.97 -5.24
CA SER A 15 -14.90 15.25 -5.51
C SER A 15 -14.15 14.00 -5.96
N THR A 16 -14.56 12.82 -5.49
CA THR A 16 -13.93 11.54 -5.84
C THR A 16 -14.28 11.11 -7.28
N GLU A 17 -15.43 11.53 -7.81
CA GLU A 17 -15.81 11.25 -9.22
C GLU A 17 -15.15 12.20 -10.24
N VAL A 18 -14.79 13.42 -9.83
CA VAL A 18 -14.21 14.44 -10.73
C VAL A 18 -12.67 14.37 -10.78
N GLY A 19 -12.03 13.66 -9.85
CA GLY A 19 -10.57 13.55 -9.74
C GLY A 19 -9.88 12.60 -10.74
N ASN A 20 -10.59 11.96 -11.66
CA ASN A 20 -10.00 11.02 -12.63
C ASN A 20 -9.47 11.68 -13.92
N LYS A 21 -9.07 12.96 -13.84
CA LYS A 21 -8.37 13.65 -14.93
C LYS A 21 -7.12 14.37 -14.41
N VAL A 22 -6.13 13.59 -14.04
CA VAL A 22 -4.74 14.08 -13.95
C VAL A 22 -3.92 13.20 -14.89
N THR A 23 -3.40 13.85 -15.93
CA THR A 23 -2.52 13.26 -16.94
C THR A 23 -1.09 13.67 -16.59
N ASP A 24 -0.18 12.71 -16.74
CA ASP A 24 1.28 12.88 -16.91
C ASP A 24 2.13 13.31 -15.70
N ALA A 25 2.39 12.36 -14.81
CA ALA A 25 3.71 12.14 -14.21
C ALA A 25 3.75 10.71 -13.67
N ASP A 26 4.54 9.83 -14.31
CA ASP A 26 4.82 8.43 -13.93
C ASP A 26 3.79 7.85 -12.96
N ASP A 27 2.62 7.49 -13.49
CA ASP A 27 1.55 6.89 -12.70
C ASP A 27 2.04 5.52 -12.26
N ILE A 28 2.75 5.49 -11.13
CA ILE A 28 3.15 4.26 -10.46
C ILE A 28 1.82 3.56 -10.22
N GLN A 29 1.52 2.52 -11.02
CA GLN A 29 0.30 1.74 -10.92
C GLN A 29 0.35 0.88 -9.65
N VAL A 30 0.37 1.52 -8.49
CA VAL A 30 0.26 0.92 -7.16
C VAL A 30 -1.01 0.05 -7.10
N SER A 31 -2.03 0.45 -7.85
CA SER A 31 -3.30 -0.24 -8.05
C SER A 31 -3.18 -1.57 -8.81
N ASN A 32 -2.05 -1.90 -9.44
CA ASN A 32 -1.84 -3.21 -10.07
C ASN A 32 -1.50 -4.33 -9.07
N HIS A 33 -1.37 -4.02 -7.78
CA HIS A 33 -1.09 -5.03 -6.79
C HIS A 33 -2.26 -6.03 -6.69
N GLN A 34 -2.00 -7.33 -6.71
CA GLN A 34 -3.08 -8.36 -6.74
C GLN A 34 -4.04 -8.27 -5.54
N GLN A 35 -3.56 -7.83 -4.38
CA GLN A 35 -4.38 -7.63 -3.18
C GLN A 35 -5.03 -6.23 -3.11
N TRP A 36 -4.82 -5.39 -4.12
CA TRP A 36 -5.44 -4.08 -4.22
C TRP A 36 -6.94 -4.22 -4.41
N ASN A 37 -7.71 -3.54 -3.57
CA ASN A 37 -9.16 -3.61 -3.62
C ASN A 37 -9.74 -2.32 -4.21
N HIS A 38 -10.34 -2.43 -5.40
CA HIS A 38 -11.00 -1.32 -6.09
C HIS A 38 -12.41 -0.99 -5.55
N LYS A 39 -12.94 -1.77 -4.59
CA LYS A 39 -14.25 -1.51 -4.00
C LYS A 39 -14.18 -0.33 -3.03
N GLY A 40 -15.19 0.54 -3.07
CA GLY A 40 -15.34 1.63 -2.11
C GLY A 40 -15.54 1.15 -0.66
N GLY A 41 -15.23 2.02 0.30
CA GLY A 41 -15.46 1.78 1.73
C GLY A 41 -14.18 1.80 2.58
N TRP A 42 -14.32 2.21 3.84
CA TRP A 42 -13.20 2.43 4.78
C TRP A 42 -12.35 1.17 5.04
N LYS A 43 -12.96 -0.02 5.07
CA LYS A 43 -12.26 -1.29 5.26
C LYS A 43 -11.30 -1.59 4.09
N ASN A 44 -11.73 -1.32 2.86
CA ASN A 44 -10.93 -1.54 1.66
C ASN A 44 -9.81 -0.49 1.57
N LEU A 45 -10.11 0.75 1.96
CA LEU A 45 -9.11 1.81 2.08
C LEU A 45 -7.99 1.42 3.08
N LEU A 46 -8.35 0.91 4.25
CA LEU A 46 -7.37 0.40 5.23
C LEU A 46 -6.53 -0.77 4.70
N ASN A 47 -7.14 -1.67 3.91
CA ASN A 47 -6.41 -2.77 3.29
C ASN A 47 -5.39 -2.27 2.26
N ASN A 48 -5.80 -1.32 1.40
CA ASN A 48 -4.89 -0.72 0.42
C ASN A 48 -3.80 0.11 1.10
N PHE A 49 -4.13 0.81 2.19
CA PHE A 49 -3.15 1.51 3.02
C PHE A 49 -2.15 0.55 3.67
N ARG A 50 -2.61 -0.61 4.15
CA ARG A 50 -1.73 -1.67 4.67
C ARG A 50 -0.71 -2.09 3.60
N LEU A 51 -1.14 -2.27 2.35
CA LEU A 51 -0.25 -2.66 1.25
C LEU A 51 0.83 -1.61 0.98
N LEU A 52 0.48 -0.32 1.05
CA LEU A 52 1.42 0.78 0.87
C LEU A 52 2.45 0.88 2.00
N ILE A 53 2.02 0.70 3.26
CA ILE A 53 2.90 0.90 4.42
C ILE A 53 3.76 -0.33 4.74
N GLN A 54 3.36 -1.52 4.29
CA GLN A 54 4.08 -2.78 4.52
C GLN A 54 5.57 -2.75 4.10
N PRO A 55 5.94 -2.33 2.87
CA PRO A 55 7.36 -2.27 2.48
C PRO A 55 8.16 -1.24 3.29
N ILE A 56 7.52 -0.13 3.70
CA ILE A 56 8.16 0.91 4.52
C ILE A 56 8.45 0.37 5.92
N MET A 57 7.48 -0.30 6.54
CA MET A 57 7.65 -0.93 7.85
C MET A 57 8.75 -1.99 7.83
N MET A 58 8.82 -2.82 6.79
CA MET A 58 9.90 -3.79 6.63
C MET A 58 11.26 -3.11 6.52
N LEU A 59 11.39 -2.07 5.70
CA LEU A 59 12.64 -1.32 5.59
C LEU A 59 13.07 -0.71 6.92
N TRP A 60 12.13 -0.16 7.68
CA TRP A 60 12.39 0.40 9.01
C TRP A 60 12.87 -0.64 10.01
N ILE A 61 12.33 -1.85 9.98
CA ILE A 61 12.79 -2.95 10.84
C ILE A 61 14.20 -3.37 10.47
N ILE A 62 14.53 -3.35 9.17
CA ILE A 62 15.81 -3.80 8.62
C ILE A 62 16.93 -2.76 8.85
N PHE A 63 16.60 -1.47 8.81
CA PHE A 63 17.56 -0.37 8.85
C PHE A 63 18.53 -0.38 10.05
N PRO A 64 18.10 -0.65 11.30
CA PRO A 64 19.00 -0.75 12.45
C PRO A 64 20.02 -1.90 12.33
N TRP A 65 19.64 -3.01 11.69
CA TRP A 65 20.53 -4.17 11.51
C TRP A 65 21.66 -3.87 10.53
N LEU A 66 21.41 -3.02 9.53
CA LEU A 66 22.43 -2.55 8.59
C LEU A 66 23.50 -1.67 9.26
N TYR A 67 23.14 -0.94 10.32
CA TYR A 67 24.11 -0.17 11.10
C TYR A 67 24.99 -1.07 11.97
N ILE A 68 24.44 -2.16 12.51
CA ILE A 68 25.13 -3.08 13.42
C ILE A 68 26.04 -4.05 12.65
N LEU A 69 25.69 -4.40 11.41
CA LEU A 69 26.40 -5.37 10.59
C LEU A 69 27.08 -4.67 9.41
N PRO A 70 28.37 -4.28 9.51
CA PRO A 70 29.12 -3.72 8.39
C PRO A 70 29.45 -4.84 7.39
N ASN A 71 28.45 -5.32 6.67
CA ASN A 71 28.57 -6.40 5.70
C ASN A 71 27.68 -6.12 4.49
N SER A 72 28.32 -5.83 3.36
CA SER A 72 27.66 -5.56 2.08
C SER A 72 26.80 -6.72 1.57
N ASN A 73 27.13 -7.96 1.95
CA ASN A 73 26.34 -9.13 1.58
C ASN A 73 24.99 -9.19 2.31
N LEU A 74 24.90 -8.56 3.49
CA LEU A 74 23.65 -8.51 4.24
C LEU A 74 22.63 -7.61 3.55
N LEU A 75 23.07 -6.46 3.04
CA LEU A 75 22.25 -5.56 2.23
C LEU A 75 21.74 -6.25 0.95
N LEU A 76 22.60 -7.04 0.30
CA LEU A 76 22.22 -7.83 -0.87
C LEU A 76 21.17 -8.89 -0.52
N GLY A 77 21.38 -9.65 0.56
CA GLY A 77 20.43 -10.66 1.03
C GLY A 77 19.08 -10.06 1.47
N LEU A 78 19.08 -8.87 2.06
CA LEU A 78 17.86 -8.16 2.43
C LEU A 78 17.07 -7.67 1.20
N ASN A 79 17.75 -7.18 0.17
CA ASN A 79 17.08 -6.82 -1.08
C ASN A 79 16.46 -8.04 -1.77
N GLN A 80 17.17 -9.17 -1.76
CA GLN A 80 16.64 -10.43 -2.27
C GLN A 80 15.42 -10.89 -1.46
N LEU A 81 15.50 -10.84 -0.12
CA LEU A 81 14.39 -11.21 0.76
C LEU A 81 13.16 -10.32 0.54
N ILE A 82 13.34 -9.00 0.39
CA ILE A 82 12.25 -8.06 0.09
C ILE A 82 11.63 -8.38 -1.28
N SER A 83 12.44 -8.68 -2.28
CA SER A 83 11.95 -9.10 -3.61
C SER A 83 11.10 -10.37 -3.50
N GLU A 84 11.58 -11.39 -2.78
CA GLU A 84 10.84 -12.63 -2.58
C GLU A 84 9.53 -12.39 -1.81
N ILE A 85 9.55 -11.59 -0.74
CA ILE A 85 8.36 -11.22 0.05
C ILE A 85 7.33 -10.44 -0.79
N ASN A 86 7.78 -9.61 -1.73
CA ASN A 86 6.89 -8.89 -2.63
C ASN A 86 6.29 -9.82 -3.71
N GLN A 87 6.93 -10.96 -4.00
CA GLN A 87 6.46 -11.95 -4.97
C GLN A 87 5.56 -13.04 -4.33
N TYR A 88 5.95 -13.60 -3.18
CA TYR A 88 5.20 -13.49 -1.92
C TYR A 88 3.67 -13.56 -1.85
N GLN A 89 2.93 -14.30 -2.69
CA GLN A 89 1.47 -14.32 -2.57
C GLN A 89 1.04 -15.18 -1.38
N PHE A 90 0.52 -14.55 -0.33
CA PHE A 90 -0.26 -15.27 0.68
C PHE A 90 -1.53 -15.81 0.01
N PHE A 91 -1.47 -17.06 -0.45
CA PHE A 91 -2.64 -17.87 -0.74
C PHE A 91 -3.40 -18.08 0.58
N PHE A 92 -4.21 -17.10 0.98
CA PHE A 92 -5.31 -17.38 1.88
C PHE A 92 -6.32 -18.18 1.06
N ASN A 93 -6.30 -19.50 1.27
CA ASN A 93 -7.40 -20.35 0.86
C ASN A 93 -8.64 -19.88 1.65
N SER A 94 -9.42 -18.98 1.06
CA SER A 94 -10.76 -18.65 1.55
C SER A 94 -11.64 -19.87 1.30
N GLY A 95 -11.74 -20.74 2.31
CA GLY A 95 -12.82 -21.69 2.43
C GLY A 95 -14.18 -21.00 2.58
#